data_AF-A0A1X0UAC4-F1
#
_entry.id   AF-A0A1X0UAC4-F1
#
_cell.length_a   1.000
_cell.length_b   1.000
_cell.length_c   1.000
_cell.angle_alpha   90.00
_cell.angle_beta   90.00
_cell.angle_gamma   90.00
#
_symmetry.space_group_name_H-M   'P 1'
#
loop_
_entity.id
_entity.type
_entity.pdbx_description
1 polymer ?
#
loop_
_entity_poly.entity_id
_entity_poly.type
_entity_poly.pdbx_seq_one_letter_code
_entity_poly.pdbx_strand_id
1 'polypeptide(L)'
;MLDELGLYTVPRHRDDYSVYIAPYGKPTSYSGTSFPVDHTTATEMDRLIEVLDALAAEIGAEAPWEHAKARELDTVSFEQWLGRLRPRRVTQIR
;
A
#
# COMPACT_ATOMS: atom_id res chain seq x y z
N MET A 1 5.64 7.28 28.61
CA MET A 1 4.32 7.91 28.40
C MET A 1 3.13 7.05 28.85
N LEU A 2 2.85 5.86 28.29
CA LEU A 2 1.70 5.04 28.76
C LEU A 2 1.95 4.42 30.15
N ASP A 3 3.12 3.82 30.33
CA ASP A 3 3.52 3.19 31.59
C ASP A 3 3.61 4.19 32.75
N GLU A 4 4.09 5.41 32.47
CA GLU A 4 4.19 6.52 33.42
C GLU A 4 2.81 6.98 33.93
N LEU A 5 1.75 6.76 33.14
CA LEU A 5 0.36 7.08 33.50
C LEU A 5 -0.40 5.87 34.04
N GLY A 6 0.25 4.69 34.15
CA GLY A 6 -0.38 3.45 34.56
C GLY A 6 -1.46 2.96 33.58
N LEU A 7 -1.39 3.38 32.32
CA LEU A 7 -2.36 3.00 31.27
C LEU A 7 -1.86 1.81 30.47
N TYR A 8 -2.79 0.95 30.03
CA TYR A 8 -2.47 -0.23 29.22
C TYR A 8 -3.31 -0.30 27.95
N THR A 9 -2.76 -0.94 26.92
CA THR A 9 -3.47 -1.26 25.67
C THR A 9 -3.88 -2.72 25.64
N VAL A 10 -5.02 -3.03 25.04
CA VAL A 10 -5.45 -4.40 24.76
C VAL A 10 -5.34 -4.68 23.26
N PRO A 11 -4.93 -5.89 22.85
CA PRO A 11 -4.84 -6.24 21.44
C PRO A 11 -6.22 -6.25 20.79
N ARG A 12 -6.29 -5.77 19.55
CA ARG A 12 -7.50 -5.90 18.73
C ARG A 12 -7.70 -7.37 18.35
N HIS A 13 -8.92 -7.88 18.47
CA HIS A 13 -9.28 -9.23 18.02
C HIS A 13 -9.05 -9.41 16.50
N ARG A 14 -8.34 -10.49 16.13
CA ARG A 14 -7.88 -10.81 14.75
C ARG A 14 -7.76 -12.33 14.49
N ASP A 15 -8.43 -13.16 15.30
CA ASP A 15 -8.19 -14.61 15.30
C ASP A 15 -8.87 -15.32 14.11
N ASP A 16 -9.84 -14.66 13.49
CA ASP A 16 -10.66 -15.19 12.40
C ASP A 16 -10.28 -14.65 11.01
N TYR A 17 -11.07 -15.03 10.01
CA TYR A 17 -10.95 -14.58 8.63
C TYR A 17 -11.26 -13.09 8.47
N SER A 18 -10.49 -12.45 7.60
CA SER A 18 -10.81 -11.13 7.05
C SER A 18 -11.74 -11.29 5.85
N VAL A 19 -12.51 -10.24 5.53
CA VAL A 19 -13.39 -10.22 4.35
C VAL A 19 -12.90 -9.15 3.38
N TYR A 20 -12.70 -9.53 2.12
CA TYR A 20 -12.39 -8.62 1.02
C TYR A 20 -13.55 -8.56 0.04
N ILE A 21 -13.88 -7.36 -0.45
CA ILE A 21 -14.89 -7.14 -1.48
C ILE A 21 -14.19 -6.49 -2.67
N ALA A 22 -14.10 -7.20 -3.79
CA ALA A 22 -13.52 -6.67 -5.02
C ALA A 22 -14.41 -5.55 -5.62
N PRO A 23 -13.88 -4.68 -6.50
CA PRO A 23 -14.60 -3.53 -7.05
C PRO A 23 -15.97 -3.84 -7.69
N TYR A 24 -16.18 -5.07 -8.17
CA TYR A 24 -17.44 -5.54 -8.76
C TYR A 24 -17.91 -6.88 -8.14
N GLY A 25 -17.44 -7.20 -6.93
CA GLY A 25 -17.39 -8.58 -6.45
C GLY A 25 -18.32 -8.92 -5.29
N LYS A 26 -18.49 -10.23 -5.10
CA LYS A 26 -19.03 -10.83 -3.87
C LYS A 26 -17.98 -10.80 -2.75
N PRO A 27 -18.38 -10.74 -1.47
CA PRO A 27 -17.46 -10.85 -0.35
C PRO A 27 -16.72 -12.19 -0.39
N THR A 28 -15.41 -12.14 -0.13
CA THR A 28 -14.52 -13.31 -0.07
C THR A 28 -13.80 -13.31 1.27
N SER A 29 -14.01 -14.36 2.05
CA SER A 29 -13.29 -14.61 3.31
C SER A 29 -11.88 -15.14 3.02
N TYR A 30 -10.89 -14.61 3.71
CA TYR A 30 -9.49 -15.01 3.56
C TYR A 30 -8.73 -14.88 4.88
N SER A 31 -7.63 -15.61 5.00
CA SER A 31 -6.68 -15.51 6.11
C SER A 31 -5.30 -15.10 5.57
N GLY A 32 -4.40 -14.69 6.47
CA GLY A 32 -3.07 -14.20 6.10
C GLY A 32 -3.03 -12.70 5.79
N THR A 33 -1.97 -12.27 5.12
CA THR A 33 -1.65 -10.84 4.89
C THR A 33 -1.93 -10.37 3.47
N SER A 34 -2.16 -11.29 2.53
CA SER A 34 -2.39 -10.99 1.12
C SER A 34 -3.87 -11.08 0.77
N PHE A 35 -4.36 -10.14 -0.04
CA PHE A 35 -5.75 -10.17 -0.50
C PHE A 35 -6.01 -11.34 -1.45
N PRO A 36 -7.23 -11.89 -1.47
CA PRO A 36 -7.62 -12.99 -2.36
C PRO A 36 -7.94 -12.44 -3.77
N VAL A 37 -6.94 -11.89 -4.44
CA VAL A 37 -7.02 -11.33 -5.80
C VAL A 37 -6.31 -12.25 -6.81
N ASP A 38 -6.47 -11.98 -8.10
CA ASP A 38 -5.73 -12.73 -9.12
C ASP A 38 -4.21 -12.49 -9.01
N HIS A 39 -3.42 -13.43 -9.52
CA HIS A 39 -1.95 -13.39 -9.43
C HIS A 39 -1.35 -12.09 -10.00
N THR A 40 -1.91 -11.55 -11.08
CA THR A 40 -1.39 -10.31 -11.70
C THR A 40 -1.59 -9.15 -10.75
N THR A 41 -2.78 -9.03 -10.17
CA THR A 41 -3.08 -7.98 -9.19
C THR A 41 -2.22 -8.12 -7.94
N ALA A 42 -2.08 -9.33 -7.38
CA ALA A 42 -1.23 -9.56 -6.21
C ALA A 42 0.22 -9.15 -6.46
N THR A 43 0.79 -9.56 -7.60
CA THR A 43 2.17 -9.21 -7.98
C THR A 43 2.38 -7.70 -8.13
N GLU A 44 1.42 -7.00 -8.75
CA GLU A 44 1.53 -5.53 -8.87
C GLU A 44 1.37 -4.83 -7.52
N MET A 45 0.54 -5.36 -6.60
CA MET A 45 0.42 -4.83 -5.25
C MET A 45 1.75 -4.97 -4.49
N ASP A 46 2.35 -6.15 -4.51
CA ASP A 46 3.64 -6.41 -3.86
C ASP A 46 4.73 -5.49 -4.41
N ARG A 47 4.83 -5.35 -5.75
CA ARG A 47 5.77 -4.41 -6.38
C ARG A 47 5.57 -2.96 -5.95
N LEU A 48 4.31 -2.51 -5.86
CA LEU A 48 4.01 -1.13 -5.43
C LEU A 48 4.36 -0.90 -3.96
N ILE A 49 4.16 -1.90 -3.10
CA ILE A 49 4.58 -1.86 -1.69
C ILE A 49 6.10 -1.75 -1.61
N GLU A 50 6.85 -2.57 -2.34
CA GLU A 50 8.32 -2.52 -2.35
C GLU A 50 8.85 -1.14 -2.78
N VAL A 51 8.24 -0.52 -3.79
CA VAL A 51 8.62 0.84 -4.23
C VAL A 51 8.34 1.87 -3.14
N LEU A 52 7.20 1.78 -2.45
CA LEU A 52 6.85 2.69 -1.37
C LEU A 52 7.76 2.52 -0.15
N ASP A 53 8.06 1.28 0.24
CA ASP A 53 8.96 0.98 1.35
C ASP A 53 10.37 1.49 1.08
N ALA A 54 10.88 1.32 -0.14
CA ALA A 54 12.17 1.86 -0.55
C ALA A 54 12.20 3.40 -0.49
N LEU A 55 11.15 4.07 -0.97
CA LEU A 55 11.03 5.53 -0.88
C LEU A 55 10.93 6.02 0.56
N ALA A 56 10.16 5.33 1.40
CA ALA A 56 10.02 5.68 2.81
C ALA A 56 11.35 5.54 3.56
N ALA A 57 12.12 4.48 3.27
CA ALA A 57 13.45 4.27 3.83
C ALA A 57 14.48 5.30 3.34
N GLU A 58 14.41 5.72 2.07
CA GLU A 58 15.31 6.71 1.46
C GLU A 58 15.03 8.14 1.95
N ILE A 59 13.75 8.53 2.01
CA ILE A 59 13.32 9.90 2.32
C ILE A 59 13.30 10.14 3.84
N GLY A 60 12.87 9.15 4.61
CA GLY A 60 12.67 9.28 6.05
C GLY A 60 11.46 10.17 6.42
N ALA A 61 11.15 10.20 7.72
CA ALA A 61 9.97 10.92 8.25
C ALA A 61 10.28 12.31 8.82
N GLU A 62 11.55 12.61 9.15
CA GLU A 62 11.91 13.82 9.89
C GLU A 62 11.87 15.09 9.04
N ALA A 63 12.50 15.06 7.87
CA ALA A 63 12.58 16.20 6.95
C ALA A 63 12.38 15.76 5.48
N PRO A 64 11.24 15.13 5.14
CA PRO A 64 11.01 14.60 3.79
C PRO A 64 11.07 15.66 2.69
N TRP A 65 10.83 16.94 3.01
CA TRP A 65 10.95 18.08 2.11
C TRP A 65 12.38 18.45 1.71
N GLU A 66 13.40 18.00 2.46
CA GLU A 66 14.81 18.24 2.14
C GLU A 66 15.37 17.23 1.12
N HIS A 67 14.65 16.13 0.88
CA HIS A 67 15.09 15.09 -0.04
C HIS A 67 15.10 15.58 -1.50
N ALA A 68 16.07 15.12 -2.31
CA ALA A 68 16.20 15.54 -3.71
C ALA A 68 14.95 15.29 -4.56
N LYS A 69 14.17 14.24 -4.22
CA LYS A 69 12.90 13.89 -4.90
C LYS A 69 11.69 14.66 -4.37
N ALA A 70 11.81 15.47 -3.32
CA ALA A 70 10.67 16.11 -2.65
C ALA A 70 9.81 16.91 -3.62
N ARG A 71 10.44 17.79 -4.42
CA ARG A 71 9.70 18.62 -5.38
C ARG A 71 8.97 17.79 -6.43
N GLU A 72 9.56 16.70 -6.90
CA GLU A 72 8.93 15.83 -7.91
C GLU A 72 7.71 15.11 -7.32
N LEU A 73 7.87 14.52 -6.12
CA LEU A 73 6.84 13.71 -5.49
C LEU A 73 5.70 14.54 -4.90
N ASP A 74 5.98 15.77 -4.44
CA ASP A 74 4.99 16.67 -3.82
C ASP A 74 4.24 17.55 -4.84
N THR A 75 4.61 17.50 -6.13
CA THR A 75 3.91 18.25 -7.20
C THR A 75 2.92 17.41 -7.99
N VAL A 76 2.80 16.13 -7.65
CA VAL A 76 1.93 15.19 -8.33
C VAL A 76 0.98 14.58 -7.33
N SER A 77 -0.28 14.36 -7.71
CA SER A 77 -1.16 13.61 -6.83
C SER A 77 -0.70 12.16 -6.74
N PHE A 78 -0.96 11.50 -5.61
CA PHE A 78 -0.61 10.09 -5.44
C PHE A 78 -1.29 9.19 -6.51
N GLU A 79 -2.51 9.53 -6.92
CA GLU A 79 -3.21 8.86 -8.02
C GLU A 79 -2.45 8.97 -9.35
N GLN A 80 -2.00 10.18 -9.71
CA GLN A 80 -1.21 10.40 -10.92
C GLN A 80 0.10 9.63 -10.86
N TRP A 81 0.76 9.61 -9.71
CA TRP A 81 1.99 8.85 -9.49
C TRP A 81 1.78 7.34 -9.64
N LEU A 82 0.73 6.78 -9.01
CA LEU A 82 0.34 5.37 -9.21
C LEU A 82 0.05 5.08 -10.69
N GLY A 83 -0.62 6.00 -11.38
CA GLY A 83 -0.90 5.91 -12.81
C GLY A 83 0.38 5.79 -13.66
N ARG A 84 1.47 6.48 -13.28
CA ARG A 84 2.78 6.38 -13.96
C ARG A 84 3.46 5.03 -13.74
N LEU A 85 3.21 4.39 -12.60
CA LEU A 85 3.79 3.09 -12.27
C LEU A 85 3.06 1.91 -12.90
N ARG A 86 1.83 2.09 -13.38
CA ARG A 86 1.06 1.01 -14.02
C ARG A 86 1.69 0.67 -15.39
N PRO A 87 1.87 -0.62 -15.72
CA PRO A 87 2.31 -1.00 -17.05
C PRO A 87 1.30 -0.50 -18.11
N ARG A 88 1.81 0.14 -19.17
CA ARG A 88 0.99 0.53 -20.33
C ARG A 88 0.45 -0.74 -20.99
N ARG A 89 -0.87 -0.89 -21.08
CA ARG A 89 -1.48 -1.92 -21.92
C ARG A 89 -1.14 -1.61 -23.38
N VAL A 90 -0.25 -2.39 -23.98
CA VAL A 90 -0.06 -2.38 -25.43
C VAL A 90 -1.28 -3.08 -26.02
N THR A 91 -2.27 -2.32 -26.47
CA THR A 91 -3.34 -2.86 -27.28
C THR A 91 -2.73 -3.32 -28.61
N GLN A 92 -2.48 -4.63 -28.76
CA GLN A 92 -2.21 -5.19 -30.09
C GLN A 92 -3.47 -5.03 -30.93
N ILE A 93 -3.45 -4.06 -31.85
CA ILE A 93 -4.40 -4.01 -32.95
C ILE A 93 -3.97 -5.10 -33.94
N ARG A 94 -4.84 -6.08 -34.15
CA ARG A 94 -4.78 -7.03 -35.26
C ARG A 94 -5.49 -6.45 -36.47
#